data_AF-A0A965HF40-F1
#
_entry.id   AF-A0A965HF40-F1
#
_cell.length_a   1.000
_cell.length_b   1.000
_cell.length_c   1.000
_cell.angle_alpha   90.00
_cell.angle_beta   90.00
_cell.angle_gamma   90.00
#
_symmetry.space_group_name_H-M   'P 1'
#
loop_
_entity.id
_entity.type
_entity.pdbx_description
1 polymer ?
#
loop_
_entity_poly.entity_id
_entity_poly.type
_entity_poly.pdbx_seq_one_letter_code
_entity_poly.pdbx_strand_id
1 'polypeptide(L)'
;MTFNSTTYEVRYNSSSQRYKTNIRPVTIDSSKVLLLEPRLYDTKDDEAKKDILGYIAEEVAGIDRVFAGYSLSDEGQERPETIDWFKILIYAIEEIKVLNQRISNLENNVT
;
A
#
# COMPACT_ATOMS: atom_id res chain seq x y z
N MET A 1 -0.36 -12.39 7.32
CA MET A 1 -0.47 -13.64 8.11
C MET A 1 -1.94 -13.92 8.29
N THR A 2 -2.40 -15.14 8.04
CA THR A 2 -3.78 -15.54 8.30
C THR A 2 -3.79 -16.66 9.33
N PHE A 3 -4.69 -16.57 10.30
CA PHE A 3 -4.87 -17.58 11.34
C PHE A 3 -6.19 -18.30 11.11
N ASN A 4 -6.16 -19.63 11.10
CA ASN A 4 -7.36 -20.46 11.06
C ASN A 4 -7.75 -20.82 12.50
N SER A 5 -8.87 -20.30 12.98
CA SER A 5 -9.35 -20.54 14.36
C SER A 5 -9.92 -21.94 14.59
N THR A 6 -10.15 -22.72 13.52
CA THR A 6 -10.64 -24.11 13.61
C THR A 6 -9.48 -25.10 13.63
N THR A 7 -8.46 -24.91 12.79
CA THR A 7 -7.29 -25.81 12.70
C THR A 7 -6.08 -25.33 13.49
N TYR A 8 -6.12 -24.12 14.04
CA TYR A 8 -5.01 -23.43 14.69
C TYR A 8 -3.78 -23.22 13.80
N GLU A 9 -3.95 -23.36 12.48
CA GLU A 9 -2.87 -23.14 11.53
C GLU A 9 -2.61 -21.65 11.30
N VAL A 10 -1.34 -21.27 11.40
CA VAL A 10 -0.84 -19.97 10.93
C VAL A 10 -0.33 -20.13 9.50
N ARG A 11 -0.90 -19.37 8.57
CA ARG A 11 -0.45 -19.34 7.17
C ARG A 11 0.16 -17.99 6.85
N TYR A 12 1.28 -18.04 6.13
CA TYR A 12 1.91 -16.86 5.55
C TYR A 12 1.32 -16.61 4.15
N ASN A 13 1.30 -15.34 3.74
CA ASN A 13 0.88 -14.99 2.38
C ASN A 13 1.90 -15.55 1.39
N SER A 14 1.57 -16.67 0.74
CA SER A 14 2.41 -17.22 -0.32
C SER A 14 2.17 -16.48 -1.63
N SER A 15 3.26 -16.15 -2.33
CA SER A 15 3.25 -15.56 -3.68
C SER A 15 3.29 -16.61 -4.79
N SER A 16 3.22 -17.90 -4.48
CA SER A 16 3.29 -18.96 -5.49
C SER A 16 1.99 -19.05 -6.30
N GLN A 17 2.11 -19.08 -7.63
CA GLN A 17 0.98 -19.33 -8.55
C GLN A 17 0.21 -20.62 -8.20
N ARG A 18 0.85 -21.62 -7.59
CA ARG A 18 0.21 -22.87 -7.15
C ARG A 18 -1.01 -22.64 -6.23
N TYR A 19 -1.04 -21.52 -5.52
CA TYR A 19 -2.11 -21.16 -4.58
C TYR A 19 -2.95 -19.96 -5.06
N LYS A 20 -2.83 -19.56 -6.34
CA LYS A 20 -3.50 -18.38 -6.91
C LYS A 20 -4.20 -18.78 -8.21
N THR A 21 -5.38 -18.21 -8.43
CA THR A 21 -6.17 -18.40 -9.67
C THR A 21 -6.54 -17.05 -10.25
N ASN A 22 -7.05 -17.02 -11.49
CA ASN A 22 -7.49 -15.80 -12.17
C ASN A 22 -6.38 -14.71 -12.25
N ILE A 23 -5.15 -15.13 -12.56
CA ILE A 23 -4.00 -14.24 -12.74
C ILE A 23 -4.17 -13.50 -14.07
N ARG A 24 -4.22 -12.18 -14.02
CA ARG A 24 -4.40 -11.29 -15.18
C ARG A 24 -3.54 -10.05 -15.05
N PRO A 25 -3.15 -9.42 -16.17
CA PRO A 25 -2.54 -8.09 -16.14
C PRO A 25 -3.45 -7.09 -15.43
N VAL A 26 -2.85 -6.10 -14.79
CA VAL A 26 -3.56 -4.97 -14.19
C VAL A 26 -3.00 -3.67 -14.74
N THR A 27 -3.88 -2.74 -15.07
CA THR A 27 -3.52 -1.35 -15.32
C THR A 27 -3.76 -0.59 -14.04
N ILE A 28 -2.71 0.01 -13.48
CA ILE A 28 -2.81 0.86 -12.31
C ILE A 28 -2.47 2.30 -12.70
N ASP A 29 -3.15 3.25 -12.09
CA ASP A 29 -2.71 4.64 -12.11
C ASP A 29 -1.66 4.82 -11.00
N SER A 30 -0.42 4.51 -11.35
CA SER A 30 0.72 4.52 -10.42
C SER A 30 1.05 5.92 -9.89
N SER A 31 0.64 6.97 -10.61
CA SER A 31 0.94 8.36 -10.28
C SER A 31 0.39 8.81 -8.93
N LYS A 32 -0.65 8.12 -8.43
CA LYS A 32 -1.25 8.33 -7.10
C LYS A 32 -0.24 8.21 -5.96
N VAL A 33 0.82 7.41 -6.12
CA VAL A 33 1.89 7.30 -5.12
C VAL A 33 2.64 8.61 -4.90
N LEU A 34 2.68 9.48 -5.91
CA LEU A 34 3.33 10.79 -5.85
C LEU A 34 2.53 11.81 -5.02
N LEU A 35 1.28 11.50 -4.70
CA LEU A 35 0.42 12.34 -3.85
C LEU A 35 0.58 12.03 -2.36
N LEU A 36 1.35 10.99 -2.00
CA LEU A 36 1.58 10.63 -0.61
C LEU A 36 2.45 11.68 0.08
N GLU A 37 2.03 12.11 1.27
CA GLU A 37 2.78 13.08 2.08
C GLU A 37 3.18 12.46 3.42
N PRO A 38 4.48 12.34 3.74
CA PRO A 38 4.92 11.77 5.00
C PRO A 38 4.56 12.68 6.18
N ARG A 39 4.35 12.06 7.33
CA ARG A 39 4.08 12.72 8.62
C ARG A 39 5.09 12.26 9.66
N LEU A 40 5.40 13.14 10.58
CA LEU A 40 5.97 12.80 11.89
C LEU A 40 4.82 12.81 12.90
N TYR A 41 4.74 11.80 13.76
CA TYR A 41 3.71 11.73 14.77
C TYR A 41 4.19 11.05 16.06
N ASP A 42 3.50 11.38 17.15
CA ASP A 42 3.68 10.74 18.45
C ASP A 42 2.52 9.77 18.70
N THR A 43 2.76 8.69 19.43
CA THR A 43 1.68 7.78 19.83
C THR A 43 1.02 8.25 21.12
N LYS A 44 -0.30 8.10 21.24
CA LYS A 44 -1.06 8.54 22.42
C LYS A 44 -0.84 7.65 23.64
N ASP A 45 -0.44 6.39 23.45
CA ASP A 45 -0.34 5.34 24.46
C ASP A 45 1.09 5.14 25.00
N ASP A 46 2.09 5.79 24.40
CA ASP A 46 3.50 5.62 24.76
C ASP A 46 4.28 6.93 24.53
N GLU A 47 4.64 7.61 25.62
CA GLU A 47 5.39 8.88 25.58
C GLU A 47 6.83 8.72 25.05
N ALA A 48 7.38 7.51 25.00
CA ALA A 48 8.70 7.26 24.43
C ALA A 48 8.68 7.21 22.89
N LYS A 49 7.49 7.08 22.30
CA LYS A 49 7.28 6.99 20.86
C LYS A 49 6.91 8.35 20.29
N LYS A 50 7.95 9.15 20.05
CA LYS A 50 7.85 10.49 19.46
C LYS A 50 8.48 10.57 18.08
N ASP A 51 8.04 11.54 17.28
CA ASP A 51 8.59 11.86 15.96
C ASP A 51 8.73 10.64 15.05
N ILE A 52 7.75 9.74 15.08
CA ILE A 52 7.74 8.55 14.22
C ILE A 52 7.44 8.98 12.79
N LEU A 53 8.32 8.62 11.86
CA LEU A 53 8.12 8.82 10.43
C LEU A 53 7.17 7.78 9.85
N GLY A 54 6.09 8.22 9.21
CA GLY A 54 5.18 7.34 8.48
C GLY A 54 4.13 8.09 7.67
N TYR A 55 3.02 7.42 7.40
CA TYR A 55 1.81 8.02 6.84
C TYR A 55 0.64 7.80 7.79
N ILE A 56 -0.49 8.46 7.53
CA ILE A 56 -1.74 8.28 8.26
C ILE A 56 -2.72 7.50 7.37
N ALA A 57 -3.37 6.46 7.93
CA ALA A 57 -4.21 5.53 7.18
C ALA A 57 -5.37 6.25 6.46
N GLU A 58 -5.97 7.25 7.11
CA GLU A 58 -7.04 8.06 6.59
C GLU A 58 -6.59 8.97 5.44
N GLU A 59 -5.38 9.54 5.53
CA GLU A 59 -4.82 10.39 4.47
C GLU A 59 -4.52 9.57 3.22
N VAL A 60 -3.88 8.40 3.37
CA VAL A 60 -3.56 7.55 2.21
C VAL A 60 -4.82 6.94 1.59
N ALA A 61 -5.82 6.60 2.40
CA ALA A 61 -7.14 6.18 1.94
C ALA A 61 -7.87 7.26 1.13
N GLY A 62 -7.70 8.53 1.50
CA GLY A 62 -8.25 9.67 0.79
C GLY A 62 -7.65 9.87 -0.62
N ILE A 63 -6.43 9.39 -0.84
CA ILE A 63 -5.78 9.38 -2.17
C ILE A 63 -6.25 8.18 -2.97
N ASP A 64 -6.08 6.97 -2.41
CA ASP A 64 -6.60 5.74 -3.00
C ASP A 64 -6.89 4.72 -1.90
N ARG A 65 -8.12 4.19 -1.92
CA ARG A 65 -8.57 3.17 -1.01
C ARG A 65 -7.64 1.95 -0.95
N VAL A 66 -6.95 1.62 -2.04
CA VAL A 66 -6.04 0.48 -2.12
C VAL A 66 -4.86 0.60 -1.15
N PHE A 67 -4.48 1.80 -0.73
CA PHE A 67 -3.33 2.05 0.15
C PHE A 67 -3.60 1.80 1.63
N ALA A 68 -4.86 1.62 2.02
CA ALA A 68 -5.24 1.36 3.40
C ALA A 68 -5.87 -0.03 3.57
N GLY A 69 -5.63 -0.62 4.74
CA GLY A 69 -6.46 -1.69 5.30
C GLY A 69 -7.56 -1.09 6.17
N TYR A 70 -8.72 -1.75 6.17
CA TYR A 70 -9.94 -1.26 6.81
C TYR A 70 -10.45 -2.23 7.86
N SER A 71 -11.08 -1.67 8.89
CA SER A 71 -11.88 -2.41 9.88
C SER A 71 -13.28 -1.83 10.00
N LEU A 72 -14.17 -2.56 10.64
CA LEU A 72 -15.52 -2.08 10.96
C LEU A 72 -15.50 -1.47 12.36
N SER A 73 -16.13 -0.31 12.51
CA SER A 73 -16.46 0.27 13.82
C SER A 73 -17.53 -0.56 14.53
N ASP A 74 -17.75 -0.27 15.82
CA ASP A 74 -18.82 -0.89 16.61
C ASP A 74 -20.22 -0.63 16.01
N GLU A 75 -20.36 0.45 15.25
CA GLU A 75 -21.58 0.81 14.52
C GLU A 75 -21.66 0.18 13.11
N GLY A 76 -20.68 -0.65 12.75
CA GLY A 76 -20.61 -1.34 11.46
C GLY A 76 -20.12 -0.47 10.30
N GLN A 77 -19.60 0.74 10.58
CA GLN A 77 -19.04 1.61 9.54
C GLN A 77 -17.57 1.25 9.29
N GLU A 78 -17.21 1.13 8.01
CA GLU A 78 -15.84 0.85 7.63
C GLU A 78 -14.94 2.09 7.81
N ARG A 79 -13.77 1.89 8.43
CA ARG A 79 -12.76 2.93 8.66
C ARG A 79 -11.36 2.47 8.27
N PRO A 80 -10.54 3.32 7.65
CA PRO A 80 -9.12 3.05 7.49
C PRO A 80 -8.46 2.84 8.86
N GLU A 81 -7.60 1.84 9.00
CA GLU A 81 -6.93 1.55 10.27
C GLU A 81 -5.46 1.16 10.11
N THR A 82 -5.09 0.64 8.94
CA THR A 82 -3.71 0.22 8.66
C THR A 82 -3.28 0.70 7.29
N ILE A 83 -1.97 0.72 7.05
CA ILE A 83 -1.40 1.03 5.73
C ILE A 83 -1.00 -0.27 5.04
N ASP A 84 -1.40 -0.43 3.77
CA ASP A 84 -0.94 -1.52 2.93
C ASP A 84 0.35 -1.14 2.19
N TRP A 85 1.46 -1.23 2.92
CA TRP A 85 2.79 -0.86 2.44
C TRP A 85 3.22 -1.61 1.17
N PHE A 86 2.80 -2.87 1.00
CA PHE A 86 3.16 -3.64 -0.19
C PHE A 86 2.47 -3.12 -1.45
N LYS A 87 1.22 -2.65 -1.33
CA LYS A 87 0.52 -2.01 -2.45
C LYS A 87 1.15 -0.67 -2.80
N ILE A 88 1.50 0.16 -1.81
CA ILE A 88 2.25 1.40 -2.04
C ILE A 88 3.58 1.11 -2.77
N LEU A 89 4.32 0.09 -2.35
CA LEU A 89 5.57 -0.31 -3.00
C LEU A 89 5.36 -0.73 -4.46
N ILE A 90 4.31 -1.50 -4.76
CA ILE A 90 3.97 -1.86 -6.15
C ILE A 90 3.70 -0.61 -6.98
N TYR A 91 2.92 0.35 -6.46
CA TYR A 91 2.65 1.61 -7.17
C TYR A 91 3.93 2.42 -7.41
N ALA A 92 4.82 2.50 -6.43
CA ALA A 92 6.11 3.17 -6.59
C ALA A 92 6.96 2.53 -7.71
N ILE A 93 7.01 1.20 -7.77
CA ILE A 93 7.75 0.48 -8.81
C ILE A 93 7.17 0.74 -10.20
N GLU A 94 5.83 0.72 -10.35
CA GLU A 94 5.21 1.02 -11.64
C GLU A 94 5.42 2.48 -12.06
N GLU A 95 5.40 3.44 -11.12
CA GLU A 95 5.68 4.84 -11.43
C GLU A 95 7.14 5.05 -11.87
N ILE A 96 8.08 4.34 -11.25
CA ILE A 96 9.48 4.33 -11.70
C ILE A 96 9.60 3.80 -13.14
N LYS A 97 8.83 2.78 -13.53
CA LYS A 97 8.82 2.29 -14.92
C LYS A 97 8.27 3.34 -15.89
N VAL A 98 7.20 4.05 -15.51
CA VAL A 98 6.65 5.16 -16.29
C VAL A 98 7.70 6.26 -16.47
N LEU A 99 8.40 6.64 -15.41
CA LEU A 99 9.48 7.63 -15.46
C LEU A 99 10.63 7.18 -16.37
N ASN A 100 11.08 5.92 -16.24
CA ASN A 100 12.14 5.37 -17.11
C ASN A 100 11.72 5.39 -18.59
N GLN A 101 10.48 5.03 -18.91
CA GLN A 101 9.98 5.08 -20.28
C GLN A 101 9.97 6.52 -20.83
N ARG A 102 9.59 7.50 -20.00
CA ARG A 102 9.63 8.92 -20.39
C ARG A 102 11.06 9.39 -20.64
N ILE A 103 12.01 9.01 -19.78
CA ILE A 103 13.43 9.34 -19.94
C ILE A 103 13.96 8.76 -21.26
N SER A 104 13.76 7.46 -21.51
CA SER A 104 14.22 6.83 -22.76
C SER A 104 13.63 7.50 -24.01
N ASN A 105 12.35 7.88 -23.98
CA ASN A 105 11.73 8.60 -25.10
C ASN A 105 12.36 9.98 -25.31
N LEU A 106 12.66 10.71 -24.23
CA LEU A 106 13.30 12.02 -24.31
C LEU A 106 14.73 11.92 -24.83
N GLU A 107 15.51 10.95 -24.36
CA GLU A 107 16.89 10.71 -24.81
C GLU A 107 16.93 10.35 -26.30
N ASN A 108 16.03 9.48 -26.77
CA ASN A 108 15.96 9.09 -28.18
C ASN A 108 15.52 10.23 -29.12
N ASN A 109 14.76 11.22 -28.63
CA ASN A 109 14.34 12.38 -29.42
C ASN A 109 15.40 13.50 -29.49
N VAL A 110 16.48 13.39 -28.71
CA VAL A 110 17.60 14.34 -28.70
C VAL A 110 18.76 13.84 -29.58
N THR A 111 18.66 12.62 -30.12
CA THR A 111 19.63 12.00 -31.06
C THR A 111 19.11 12.03 -32.49
#